data_AF-A0A0C9S431-F1
#
_entry.id   AF-A0A0C9S431-F1
#
_cell.length_a   1.000
_cell.length_b   1.000
_cell.length_c   1.000
_cell.angle_alpha   90.00
_cell.angle_beta   90.00
_cell.angle_gamma   90.00
#
_symmetry.space_group_name_H-M   'P 1'
#
loop_
_entity.id
_entity.type
_entity.pdbx_description
1 polymer ?
#
loop_
_entity_poly.entity_id
_entity_poly.type
_entity_poly.pdbx_seq_one_letter_code
_entity_poly.pdbx_strand_id
1 'polypeptide(L)'
;MNHVLKEMQQTLSRLGEKCDPHIYYHRVRKFLSGWRGNPAVPNGMIYEGVWDEPKFFYGETGAQSSILPAFDAALGVTHPSGALSDYLQVMRLHMPLPHRLYIQQIENGPSIRSFVTDHISDLGECYDACLTELYGFRSLHMKHASAYITQPGKKALKDEKGTGGTDFIPYLLQNATTTKEHLLNAHEG
;
A
#
# COMPACT_ATOMS: atom_id res chain seq x y z
N MET A 1 -10.58 16.01 2.24
CA MET A 1 -9.57 14.94 2.15
C MET A 1 -8.40 15.15 3.12
N ASN A 2 -7.76 16.33 3.18
CA ASN A 2 -6.65 16.60 4.10
C ASN A 2 -6.94 16.18 5.57
N HIS A 3 -8.07 16.60 6.13
CA HIS A 3 -8.45 16.28 7.52
C HIS A 3 -8.52 14.77 7.79
N VAL A 4 -9.22 13.99 6.94
CA VAL A 4 -9.32 12.53 7.12
C VAL A 4 -7.98 11.82 6.95
N LEU A 5 -7.08 12.31 6.08
CA LEU A 5 -5.72 11.77 5.96
C LEU A 5 -4.87 12.03 7.22
N LYS A 6 -5.07 13.16 7.90
CA LYS A 6 -4.45 13.43 9.21
C LYS A 6 -4.98 12.47 10.28
N GLU A 7 -6.29 12.25 10.34
CA GLU A 7 -6.90 11.31 11.28
C GLU A 7 -6.45 9.85 11.03
N MET A 8 -6.30 9.45 9.76
CA MET A 8 -5.72 8.15 9.40
C MET A 8 -4.29 7.99 9.93
N GLN A 9 -3.46 9.03 9.84
CA GLN A 9 -2.10 9.02 10.39
C GLN A 9 -2.09 8.96 11.91
N GLN A 10 -2.95 9.73 12.57
CA GLN A 10 -3.12 9.68 14.03
C GLN A 10 -3.59 8.31 14.51
N THR A 11 -4.43 7.63 13.72
CA THR A 11 -4.86 6.27 14.03
C THR A 11 -3.70 5.29 13.83
N LEU A 12 -2.96 5.41 12.72
CA LEU A 12 -1.84 4.52 12.42
C LEU A 12 -0.70 4.65 13.43
N SER A 13 -0.42 5.85 13.95
CA SER A 13 0.66 6.07 14.92
C SER A 13 0.45 5.30 16.24
N ARG A 14 -0.80 4.93 16.53
CA ARG A 14 -1.20 4.17 17.72
C ARG A 14 -1.03 2.66 17.59
N LEU A 15 -0.51 2.17 16.46
CA LEU A 15 -0.26 0.74 16.23
C LEU A 15 0.53 0.10 17.39
N GLY A 16 1.52 0.82 17.92
CA GLY A 16 2.36 0.38 19.04
C GLY A 16 1.65 0.23 20.38
N GLU A 17 0.45 0.80 20.57
CA GLU A 17 -0.28 0.70 21.84
C GLU A 17 -0.78 -0.72 22.13
N LYS A 18 -1.10 -1.48 21.07
CA LYS A 18 -1.74 -2.80 21.17
C LYS A 18 -1.13 -3.87 20.27
N CYS A 19 -0.14 -3.52 19.45
CA CYS A 19 0.55 -4.47 18.58
C CYS A 19 2.05 -4.47 18.93
N ASP A 20 2.50 -5.48 19.65
CA ASP A 20 3.93 -5.67 19.94
C ASP A 20 4.68 -6.18 18.68
N PRO A 21 5.79 -5.55 18.26
CA PRO A 21 6.53 -5.95 17.06
C PRO A 21 7.05 -7.40 17.09
N HIS A 22 7.49 -7.89 18.23
CA HIS A 22 8.02 -9.25 18.36
C HIS A 22 6.89 -10.28 18.26
N ILE A 23 5.77 -10.04 18.95
CA ILE A 23 4.58 -10.90 18.86
C ILE A 23 4.01 -10.90 17.44
N TYR A 24 3.87 -9.72 16.82
CA TYR A 24 3.38 -9.61 15.45
C TYR A 24 4.25 -10.44 14.49
N TYR A 25 5.57 -10.24 14.51
CA TYR A 25 6.48 -10.91 13.59
C TYR A 25 6.52 -12.42 13.79
N HIS A 26 6.69 -12.90 15.02
CA HIS A 26 6.96 -14.32 15.27
C HIS A 26 5.70 -15.18 15.41
N ARG A 27 4.55 -14.58 15.77
CA ARG A 27 3.32 -15.33 16.10
C ARG A 27 2.14 -15.02 15.19
N VAL A 28 1.93 -13.76 14.79
CA VAL A 28 0.75 -13.38 14.00
C VAL A 28 1.03 -13.52 12.51
N ARG A 29 2.13 -12.91 12.04
CA ARG A 29 2.48 -12.77 10.61
C ARG A 29 2.52 -14.08 9.84
N LYS A 30 2.86 -15.19 10.51
CA LYS A 30 2.89 -16.54 9.90
C LYS A 30 1.54 -16.98 9.35
N PHE A 31 0.45 -16.64 10.04
CA PHE A 31 -0.92 -16.98 9.63
C PHE A 31 -1.46 -16.05 8.53
N LEU A 32 -0.78 -14.93 8.29
CA LEU A 32 -1.12 -13.99 7.22
C LEU A 32 -0.42 -14.32 5.90
N SER A 33 0.59 -15.19 5.92
CA SER A 33 1.32 -15.62 4.73
C SER A 33 0.44 -16.47 3.82
N GLY A 34 0.48 -16.19 2.52
CA GLY A 34 -0.13 -17.04 1.49
C GLY A 34 0.80 -18.14 1.02
N TRP A 35 0.48 -18.77 -0.10
CA TRP A 35 1.25 -19.86 -0.71
C TRP A 35 1.87 -19.47 -2.06
N ARG A 36 1.68 -18.24 -2.54
CA ARG A 36 2.44 -17.72 -3.68
C ARG A 36 3.86 -17.32 -3.26
N GLY A 37 4.85 -18.02 -3.78
CA GLY A 37 6.27 -17.76 -3.47
C GLY A 37 6.66 -18.10 -2.02
N ASN A 38 5.86 -18.92 -1.34
CA ASN A 38 6.14 -19.34 0.04
C ASN A 38 7.02 -20.61 0.05
N PRO A 39 8.23 -20.57 0.64
CA PRO A 39 9.12 -21.72 0.69
C PRO A 39 8.56 -22.94 1.43
N ALA A 40 7.63 -22.76 2.38
CA ALA A 40 7.00 -23.85 3.09
C ALA A 40 5.97 -24.61 2.24
N VAL A 41 5.45 -23.97 1.18
CA VAL A 41 4.48 -24.54 0.24
C VAL A 41 4.92 -24.20 -1.19
N PRO A 42 6.09 -24.69 -1.65
CA PRO A 42 6.73 -24.20 -2.87
C PRO A 42 5.94 -24.52 -4.14
N ASN A 43 5.12 -25.57 -4.09
CA ASN A 43 4.30 -26.05 -5.21
C ASN A 43 2.87 -25.52 -5.19
N GLY A 44 2.55 -24.54 -4.32
CA GLY A 44 1.19 -24.02 -4.16
C GLY A 44 0.28 -24.94 -3.36
N MET A 45 -0.97 -24.53 -3.18
CA MET A 45 -1.97 -25.21 -2.35
C MET A 45 -3.02 -25.91 -3.21
N ILE A 46 -3.30 -27.18 -2.93
CA ILE A 46 -4.43 -27.92 -3.51
C ILE A 46 -5.70 -27.59 -2.73
N TYR A 47 -6.77 -27.30 -3.46
CA TYR A 47 -8.10 -27.08 -2.90
C TYR A 47 -8.97 -28.28 -3.27
N GLU A 48 -8.93 -29.30 -2.42
CA GLU A 48 -9.62 -30.56 -2.64
C GLU A 48 -11.11 -30.35 -2.94
N GLY A 49 -11.60 -30.99 -4.00
CA GLY A 49 -13.00 -30.87 -4.45
C GLY A 49 -13.33 -29.57 -5.18
N VAL A 50 -12.37 -28.64 -5.36
CA VAL A 50 -12.56 -27.38 -6.09
C VAL A 50 -11.65 -27.30 -7.32
N TRP A 51 -10.36 -27.58 -7.16
CA TRP A 51 -9.38 -27.59 -8.24
C TRP A 51 -8.40 -28.74 -8.08
N ASP A 52 -8.14 -29.44 -9.19
CA ASP A 52 -7.14 -30.52 -9.24
C ASP A 52 -5.69 -29.97 -9.24
N GLU A 53 -5.51 -28.74 -9.75
CA GLU A 53 -4.20 -28.09 -9.86
C GLU A 53 -3.90 -27.15 -8.69
N PRO A 54 -2.65 -27.13 -8.17
CA PRO A 54 -2.25 -26.22 -7.11
C PRO A 54 -2.47 -24.76 -7.48
N LYS A 55 -2.97 -23.96 -6.53
CA LYS A 55 -3.13 -22.52 -6.67
C LYS A 55 -2.04 -21.77 -5.92
N PHE A 56 -1.77 -20.55 -6.39
CA PHE A 56 -0.73 -19.65 -5.89
C PHE A 56 -1.35 -18.29 -5.56
N PHE A 57 -1.92 -18.17 -4.37
CA PHE A 57 -2.54 -16.93 -3.89
C PHE A 57 -1.62 -16.18 -2.93
N TYR A 58 -1.69 -14.86 -2.99
CA TYR A 58 -0.96 -13.99 -2.07
C TYR A 58 -1.52 -14.13 -0.65
N GLY A 59 -0.67 -13.85 0.33
CA GLY A 59 -1.12 -13.63 1.70
C GLY A 59 -1.83 -12.29 1.87
N GLU A 60 -2.19 -11.99 3.11
CA GLU A 60 -2.70 -10.68 3.48
C GLU A 60 -1.59 -9.61 3.35
N THR A 61 -1.99 -8.44 2.88
CA THR A 61 -1.17 -7.23 2.79
C THR A 61 -2.04 -6.01 2.77
N GLY A 62 -1.56 -4.91 3.36
CA GLY A 62 -2.24 -3.62 3.34
C GLY A 62 -2.51 -3.07 1.93
N ALA A 63 -1.80 -3.56 0.90
CA ALA A 63 -2.05 -3.21 -0.51
C ALA A 63 -3.40 -3.73 -1.04
N GLN A 64 -4.06 -4.66 -0.33
CA GLN A 64 -5.42 -5.12 -0.64
C GLN A 64 -6.49 -4.16 -0.13
N SER A 65 -6.13 -3.13 0.65
CA SER A 65 -7.05 -2.06 1.03
C SER A 65 -7.39 -1.16 -0.15
N SER A 66 -8.68 -0.88 -0.34
CA SER A 66 -9.17 0.00 -1.40
C SER A 66 -9.02 1.51 -1.07
N ILE A 67 -8.64 1.85 0.15
CA ILE A 67 -8.60 3.25 0.63
C ILE A 67 -7.51 4.06 -0.08
N LEU A 68 -6.25 3.60 -0.06
CA LEU A 68 -5.17 4.34 -0.71
C LEU A 68 -5.31 4.40 -2.23
N PRO A 69 -5.67 3.31 -2.94
CA PRO A 69 -5.96 3.39 -4.37
C PRO A 69 -7.10 4.35 -4.73
N ALA A 70 -8.10 4.51 -3.86
CA ALA A 70 -9.15 5.50 -4.08
C ALA A 70 -8.63 6.94 -3.92
N PHE A 71 -7.75 7.21 -2.94
CA PHE A 71 -7.07 8.50 -2.84
C PHE A 71 -6.15 8.76 -4.03
N ASP A 72 -5.42 7.74 -4.50
CA ASP A 72 -4.56 7.86 -5.68
C ASP A 72 -5.38 8.19 -6.92
N ALA A 73 -6.49 7.48 -7.14
CA ALA A 73 -7.41 7.76 -8.24
C ALA A 73 -7.99 9.18 -8.15
N ALA A 74 -8.46 9.60 -6.98
CA ALA A 74 -9.06 10.91 -6.79
C ALA A 74 -8.05 12.06 -6.95
N LEU A 75 -6.85 11.91 -6.38
CA LEU A 75 -5.80 12.92 -6.47
C LEU A 75 -5.00 12.82 -7.77
N GLY A 76 -5.20 11.81 -8.61
CA GLY A 76 -4.46 11.62 -9.85
C GLY A 76 -3.01 11.24 -9.62
N VAL A 77 -2.72 10.46 -8.57
CA VAL A 77 -1.39 9.88 -8.33
C VAL A 77 -1.24 8.64 -9.19
N THR A 78 -0.28 8.67 -10.12
CA THR A 78 0.01 7.54 -11.01
C THR A 78 1.39 6.99 -10.73
N HIS A 79 1.49 5.66 -10.65
CA HIS A 79 2.76 4.98 -10.43
C HIS A 79 3.39 4.59 -11.77
N PRO A 80 4.71 4.77 -11.94
CA PRO A 80 5.38 4.37 -13.17
C PRO A 80 5.25 2.87 -13.39
N SER A 81 5.18 2.46 -14.66
CA SER A 81 5.14 1.05 -15.04
C SER A 81 6.32 0.27 -14.45
N GLY A 82 6.06 -0.94 -14.00
CA GLY A 82 7.07 -1.80 -13.38
C GLY A 82 6.52 -2.56 -12.18
N ALA A 83 7.42 -3.17 -11.41
CA ALA A 83 7.06 -4.17 -10.40
C ALA A 83 6.05 -3.68 -9.34
N LEU A 84 6.15 -2.42 -8.88
CA LEU A 84 5.18 -1.86 -7.94
C LEU A 84 3.79 -1.74 -8.58
N SER A 85 3.70 -1.17 -9.78
CA SER A 85 2.43 -0.98 -10.48
C SER A 85 1.78 -2.34 -10.77
N ASP A 86 2.56 -3.30 -11.28
CA ASP A 86 2.08 -4.67 -11.54
C ASP A 86 1.58 -5.34 -10.26
N TYR A 87 2.32 -5.20 -9.15
CA TYR A 87 1.92 -5.73 -7.85
C TYR A 87 0.60 -5.10 -7.36
N LEU A 88 0.48 -3.76 -7.41
CA LEU A 88 -0.74 -3.06 -6.98
C LEU A 88 -1.96 -3.46 -7.83
N GLN A 89 -1.79 -3.67 -9.15
CA GLN A 89 -2.86 -4.16 -10.02
C GLN A 89 -3.30 -5.58 -9.64
N VAL A 90 -2.36 -6.47 -9.30
CA VAL A 90 -2.72 -7.79 -8.79
C VAL A 90 -3.42 -7.71 -7.43
N MET A 91 -3.00 -6.79 -6.56
CA MET A 91 -3.66 -6.58 -5.27
C MET A 91 -5.08 -6.01 -5.41
N ARG A 92 -5.36 -5.21 -6.45
CA ARG A 92 -6.73 -4.79 -6.77
C ARG A 92 -7.65 -5.99 -6.99
N LEU A 93 -7.18 -7.07 -7.63
CA LEU A 93 -8.00 -8.28 -7.85
C LEU A 93 -8.41 -8.98 -6.54
N HIS A 94 -7.73 -8.69 -5.42
CA HIS A 94 -8.07 -9.20 -4.09
C HIS A 94 -9.05 -8.29 -3.33
N MET A 95 -9.47 -7.17 -3.93
CA MET A 95 -10.51 -6.30 -3.37
C MET A 95 -11.91 -6.79 -3.76
N PRO A 96 -12.93 -6.56 -2.92
CA PRO A 96 -14.32 -6.76 -3.30
C PRO A 96 -14.66 -6.05 -4.62
N LEU A 97 -15.44 -6.71 -5.48
CA LEU A 97 -15.82 -6.16 -6.79
C LEU A 97 -16.38 -4.73 -6.72
N PRO A 98 -17.32 -4.39 -5.80
CA PRO A 98 -17.83 -3.02 -5.71
C PRO A 98 -16.74 -1.97 -5.46
N HIS A 99 -15.70 -2.30 -4.68
CA HIS A 99 -14.61 -1.37 -4.39
C HIS A 99 -13.70 -1.16 -5.60
N ARG A 100 -13.44 -2.22 -6.37
CA ARG A 100 -12.70 -2.11 -7.64
C ARG A 100 -13.41 -1.20 -8.63
N LEU A 101 -14.72 -1.41 -8.80
CA LEU A 101 -15.55 -0.62 -9.71
C LEU A 101 -15.60 0.85 -9.28
N TYR A 102 -15.68 1.11 -7.97
CA TYR A 102 -15.64 2.47 -7.42
C TYR A 102 -14.32 3.19 -7.78
N ILE A 103 -13.17 2.54 -7.58
CA ILE A 103 -11.87 3.12 -7.93
C ILE A 103 -11.81 3.40 -9.43
N GLN A 104 -12.20 2.43 -10.26
CA GLN A 104 -12.20 2.56 -11.72
C GLN A 104 -13.11 3.70 -12.20
N GLN A 105 -14.25 3.91 -11.55
CA GLN A 105 -15.15 5.01 -11.87
C GLN A 105 -14.51 6.37 -11.59
N ILE A 106 -13.74 6.51 -10.50
CA ILE A 106 -12.99 7.73 -10.21
C ILE A 106 -11.90 7.95 -11.27
N GLU A 107 -11.14 6.91 -11.61
CA GLU A 107 -10.06 6.97 -12.60
C GLU A 107 -10.56 7.39 -14.00
N ASN A 108 -11.75 6.94 -14.38
CA ASN A 108 -12.37 7.27 -15.67
C ASN A 108 -13.19 8.56 -15.65
N GLY A 109 -13.33 9.19 -14.48
CA GLY A 109 -14.08 10.43 -14.30
C GLY A 109 -13.27 11.68 -14.64
N PRO A 110 -13.87 12.87 -14.46
CA PRO A 110 -13.14 14.14 -14.58
C PRO A 110 -11.97 14.22 -13.58
N SER A 111 -10.82 14.71 -14.05
CA SER A 111 -9.60 14.79 -13.24
C SER A 111 -9.64 15.98 -12.27
N ILE A 112 -9.65 15.70 -10.96
CA ILE A 112 -9.47 16.73 -9.91
C ILE A 112 -8.13 17.45 -10.12
N ARG A 113 -7.07 16.70 -10.41
CA ARG A 113 -5.74 17.28 -10.64
C ARG A 113 -5.76 18.30 -11.78
N SER A 114 -6.34 17.95 -12.94
CA SER A 114 -6.44 18.86 -14.09
C SER A 114 -7.21 20.12 -13.71
N PHE A 115 -8.36 19.96 -13.06
CA PHE A 115 -9.18 21.09 -12.63
C PHE A 115 -8.43 22.02 -11.67
N VAL A 116 -7.68 21.46 -10.70
CA VAL A 116 -6.85 22.24 -9.78
C VAL A 116 -5.70 22.92 -10.51
N THR A 117 -5.03 22.25 -11.47
CA THR A 117 -3.96 22.86 -12.26
C THR A 117 -4.46 24.10 -13.02
N ASP A 118 -5.67 24.06 -13.56
CA ASP A 118 -6.29 25.21 -14.26
C ASP A 118 -6.67 26.36 -13.30
N HIS A 119 -6.77 26.10 -12.00
CA HIS A 119 -7.16 27.04 -10.95
C HIS A 119 -6.13 27.07 -9.80
N ILE A 120 -4.85 26.96 -10.15
CA ILE A 120 -3.78 26.67 -9.18
C ILE A 120 -3.63 27.75 -8.11
N SER A 121 -3.90 29.02 -8.45
CA SER A 121 -3.84 30.15 -7.51
C SER A 121 -4.79 30.00 -6.34
N ASP A 122 -5.94 29.35 -6.56
CA ASP A 122 -7.03 29.30 -5.59
C ASP A 122 -7.06 27.95 -4.87
N LEU A 123 -6.65 26.88 -5.56
CA LEU A 123 -6.84 25.50 -5.11
C LEU A 123 -5.54 24.71 -4.90
N GLY A 124 -4.41 25.19 -5.41
CA GLY A 124 -3.13 24.48 -5.40
C GLY A 124 -2.69 24.10 -3.99
N GLU A 125 -2.73 25.04 -3.04
CA GLU A 125 -2.35 24.79 -1.65
C GLU A 125 -3.20 23.70 -0.98
N CYS A 126 -4.51 23.71 -1.20
CA CYS A 126 -5.43 22.74 -0.59
C CYS A 126 -5.21 21.32 -1.17
N TYR A 127 -4.94 21.23 -2.47
CA TYR A 127 -4.61 19.99 -3.16
C TYR A 127 -3.26 19.43 -2.68
N ASP A 128 -2.21 20.27 -2.63
CA ASP A 128 -0.88 19.87 -2.14
C ASP A 128 -0.90 19.51 -0.66
N ALA A 129 -1.75 20.15 0.14
CA ALA A 129 -1.99 19.73 1.52
C ALA A 129 -2.56 18.31 1.58
N CYS A 130 -3.40 17.86 0.64
CA CYS A 130 -3.88 16.48 0.60
C CYS A 130 -2.75 15.50 0.24
N LEU A 131 -1.94 15.82 -0.78
CA LEU A 131 -0.79 14.99 -1.17
C LEU A 131 0.27 14.90 -0.06
N THR A 132 0.50 15.99 0.66
CA THR A 132 1.43 16.03 1.80
C THR A 132 1.01 15.05 2.90
N GLU A 133 -0.28 15.01 3.25
CA GLU A 133 -0.77 14.06 4.25
C GLU A 133 -0.80 12.61 3.74
N LEU A 134 -1.09 12.39 2.45
CA LEU A 134 -0.99 11.06 1.84
C LEU A 134 0.46 10.55 1.88
N TYR A 135 1.43 11.41 1.55
CA TYR A 135 2.86 11.13 1.70
C TYR A 135 3.23 10.86 3.16
N GLY A 136 2.69 11.63 4.10
CA GLY A 136 2.86 11.44 5.55
C GLY A 136 2.40 10.05 6.01
N PHE A 137 1.20 9.62 5.56
CA PHE A 137 0.68 8.28 5.83
C PHE A 137 1.59 7.19 5.27
N ARG A 138 2.01 7.29 4.00
CA ARG A 138 2.92 6.31 3.36
C ARG A 138 4.26 6.23 4.08
N SER A 139 4.79 7.37 4.50
CA SER A 139 6.04 7.47 5.26
C SER A 139 5.92 6.83 6.65
N LEU A 140 4.81 7.07 7.36
CA LEU A 140 4.54 6.45 8.66
C LEU A 140 4.36 4.93 8.53
N HIS A 141 3.62 4.48 7.51
CA HIS A 141 3.45 3.06 7.21
C HIS A 141 4.81 2.38 6.93
N MET A 142 5.69 3.01 6.15
CA MET A 142 7.05 2.50 5.91
C MET A 142 7.87 2.39 7.20
N LYS A 143 7.78 3.37 8.11
CA LYS A 143 8.43 3.31 9.43
C LYS A 143 7.92 2.12 10.24
N HIS A 144 6.60 1.89 10.27
CA HIS A 144 6.03 0.72 10.93
C HIS A 144 6.48 -0.59 10.28
N ALA A 145 6.45 -0.70 8.94
CA ALA A 145 6.90 -1.90 8.25
C ALA A 145 8.38 -2.23 8.58
N SER A 146 9.25 -1.22 8.66
CA SER A 146 10.62 -1.40 9.11
C SER A 146 10.71 -1.90 10.56
N ALA A 147 9.98 -1.27 11.49
CA ALA A 147 10.01 -1.62 12.92
C ALA A 147 9.39 -2.99 13.23
N TYR A 148 8.36 -3.41 12.47
CA TYR A 148 7.58 -4.63 12.73
C TYR A 148 8.04 -5.83 11.90
N ILE A 149 8.78 -5.61 10.81
CA ILE A 149 9.19 -6.69 9.90
C ILE A 149 10.70 -6.72 9.73
N THR A 150 11.32 -5.62 9.30
CA THR A 150 12.75 -5.60 8.99
C THR A 150 13.62 -5.74 10.24
N GLN A 151 13.33 -5.00 11.31
CA GLN A 151 14.15 -5.04 12.53
C GLN A 151 14.05 -6.38 13.29
N PRO A 152 12.86 -6.97 13.51
CA PRO A 152 12.74 -8.29 14.11
C PRO A 152 13.38 -9.37 13.25
N GLY A 153 13.20 -9.31 11.92
CA GLY A 153 13.79 -10.27 10.99
C GLY A 153 15.32 -10.25 10.96
N LYS A 154 15.95 -9.08 11.08
CA LYS A 154 17.42 -8.97 11.20
C LYS A 154 17.95 -9.63 12.49
N LYS A 155 17.19 -9.60 13.58
CA LYS A 155 17.55 -10.25 14.85
C LYS A 155 17.32 -11.77 14.81
N ALA A 156 16.48 -12.27 13.91
CA ALA A 156 16.08 -13.68 13.83
C ALA A 156 17.06 -14.60 13.06
N LEU A 157 18.18 -14.08 12.53
CA LEU A 157 19.10 -14.74 11.58
C LEU A 157 18.45 -15.05 10.20
N LYS A 158 19.30 -15.03 9.16
CA LYS A 158 19.02 -15.01 7.71
C LYS A 158 17.85 -15.91 7.24
N ASP A 159 17.03 -15.35 6.34
CA ASP A 159 16.15 -16.04 5.36
C ASP A 159 14.61 -15.98 5.49
N GLU A 160 14.03 -14.90 6.02
CA GLU A 160 12.57 -14.66 5.88
C GLU A 160 12.23 -13.44 5.02
N LYS A 161 11.83 -13.70 3.76
CA LYS A 161 11.20 -12.74 2.86
C LYS A 161 9.86 -12.23 3.42
N GLY A 162 9.30 -11.18 2.83
CA GLY A 162 7.94 -10.67 3.11
C GLY A 162 6.86 -11.77 3.19
N THR A 163 5.69 -11.52 3.79
CA THR A 163 4.54 -12.46 3.72
C THR A 163 4.08 -12.71 2.27
N GLY A 164 4.50 -11.85 1.33
CA GLY A 164 4.37 -12.00 -0.12
C GLY A 164 5.66 -12.32 -0.89
N GLY A 165 6.74 -12.74 -0.22
CA GLY A 165 7.97 -13.22 -0.89
C GLY A 165 8.85 -12.16 -1.56
N THR A 166 8.64 -10.86 -1.29
CA THR A 166 9.41 -9.74 -1.90
C THR A 166 10.02 -8.82 -0.84
N ASP A 167 11.12 -8.14 -1.19
CA ASP A 167 11.62 -7.00 -0.40
C ASP A 167 10.66 -5.82 -0.61
N PHE A 168 9.82 -5.56 0.38
CA PHE A 168 8.73 -4.59 0.29
C PHE A 168 9.21 -3.16 0.55
N ILE A 169 10.40 -2.94 1.12
CA ILE A 169 10.89 -1.60 1.45
C ILE A 169 11.08 -0.73 0.19
N PRO A 170 11.72 -1.21 -0.89
CA PRO A 170 11.78 -0.45 -2.15
C PRO A 170 10.40 -0.06 -2.68
N TYR A 171 9.41 -0.94 -2.56
CA TYR A 171 8.04 -0.68 -3.02
C TYR A 171 7.35 0.39 -2.17
N LEU A 172 7.51 0.35 -0.85
CA LEU A 172 6.97 1.38 0.04
C LEU A 172 7.65 2.74 -0.18
N LEU A 173 8.96 2.74 -0.41
CA LEU A 173 9.70 3.96 -0.73
C LEU A 173 9.21 4.56 -2.05
N GLN A 174 9.17 3.77 -3.12
CA GLN A 174 8.68 4.22 -4.42
C GLN A 174 7.23 4.74 -4.33
N ASN A 175 6.38 4.05 -3.56
CA ASN A 175 5.00 4.47 -3.34
C ASN A 175 4.92 5.87 -2.69
N ALA A 176 5.77 6.13 -1.69
CA ALA A 176 5.84 7.43 -1.02
C ALA A 176 6.48 8.52 -1.91
N THR A 177 7.60 8.23 -2.57
CA THR A 177 8.29 9.22 -3.41
C THR A 177 7.43 9.65 -4.58
N THR A 178 6.74 8.70 -5.24
CA THR A 178 5.79 9.03 -6.31
C THR A 178 4.70 9.98 -5.82
N THR A 179 4.13 9.82 -4.62
CA THR A 179 3.15 10.79 -4.09
C THR A 179 3.75 12.19 -3.98
N LYS A 180 4.98 12.28 -3.46
CA LYS A 180 5.65 13.56 -3.26
C LYS A 180 5.96 14.25 -4.60
N GLU A 181 6.34 13.48 -5.61
CA GLU A 181 6.57 13.96 -6.98
C GLU A 181 5.31 14.53 -7.65
N HIS A 182 4.12 14.23 -7.13
CA HIS A 182 2.87 14.79 -7.65
C HIS A 182 2.51 16.15 -7.03
N LEU A 183 3.25 16.67 -6.04
CA LEU A 183 3.02 18.03 -5.53
C LEU A 183 3.13 19.06 -6.67
N LEU A 184 2.20 20.01 -6.73
CA LEU A 184 2.15 21.03 -7.78
C LEU A 184 3.19 22.14 -7.53
N ASN A 185 3.42 22.51 -6.27
CA ASN A 185 4.25 23.65 -5.89
C ASN A 185 5.66 23.25 -5.40
N ALA A 186 6.15 22.04 -5.73
CA ALA A 186 7.42 21.51 -5.24
C ALA A 186 8.70 22.23 -5.73
N HIS A 187 8.55 23.28 -6.55
CA HIS A 187 9.66 24.00 -7.20
C HIS A 187 9.79 25.47 -6.81
N GLU A 188 9.06 25.96 -5.80
CA GLU A 188 9.14 27.37 -5.34
C GLU A 188 9.95 27.59 -4.05
N GLY A 189 10.89 26.69 -3.72
CA GLY A 189 11.76 26.82 -2.54
C GLY A 189 13.23 26.59 -2.81
#